data_AF-A0AB32UVU9-F1
#
_entry.id   AF-A0AB32UVU9-F1
#
_cell.length_a   1.000
_cell.length_b   1.000
_cell.length_c   1.000
_cell.angle_alpha   90.00
_cell.angle_beta   90.00
_cell.angle_gamma   90.00
#
_symmetry.space_group_name_H-M   'P 1'
#
loop_
_entity.id
_entity.type
_entity.pdbx_description
1 polymer ?
#
loop_
_entity_poly.entity_id
_entity_poly.type
_entity_poly.pdbx_seq_one_letter_code
_entity_poly.pdbx_strand_id
1 'polypeptide(L)'
;MAKVLLLIALCVLPALVSATRMVKNPLVVQGQVYCDRCRAGFETPKTRNMAGAKVKVECSDRKTGQVVYKKEGYTDSTGHYKVVVSEDHLDEICDAILVKSSQPDCAKMSPGRERARVILTNFNGIASNTRFANAMGFMADEADAGCAEIMKLYQEEDV
;
A
#
# COMPACT_ATOMS: atom_id res chain seq x y z
N MET A 1 -22.87 -42.08 14.40
CA MET A 1 -22.83 -41.25 13.17
C MET A 1 -23.31 -39.82 13.42
N ALA A 2 -24.59 -39.59 13.76
CA ALA A 2 -25.13 -38.22 13.96
C ALA A 2 -24.43 -37.40 15.06
N LYS A 3 -24.10 -38.01 16.22
CA LYS A 3 -23.39 -37.33 17.32
C LYS A 3 -21.95 -36.91 16.95
N VAL A 4 -21.28 -37.72 16.14
CA VAL A 4 -19.90 -37.45 15.65
C VAL A 4 -19.93 -36.35 14.58
N LEU A 5 -20.91 -36.40 13.67
CA LEU A 5 -21.13 -35.33 12.69
C LEU A 5 -21.49 -34.00 13.35
N LEU A 6 -22.28 -34.01 14.43
CA LEU A 6 -22.62 -32.82 15.20
C LEU A 6 -21.39 -32.23 15.92
N LEU A 7 -20.52 -33.07 16.48
CA LEU A 7 -19.26 -32.65 17.10
C LEU A 7 -18.28 -32.07 16.06
N ILE A 8 -18.15 -32.70 14.90
CA ILE A 8 -17.33 -32.18 13.80
C ILE A 8 -17.89 -30.82 13.33
N ALA A 9 -19.21 -30.70 13.14
CA ALA A 9 -19.82 -29.42 12.79
C ALA A 9 -19.56 -28.35 13.87
N LEU A 10 -19.72 -28.68 15.15
CA LEU A 10 -19.56 -27.74 16.26
C LEU A 10 -18.10 -27.29 16.45
N CYS A 11 -17.12 -28.13 16.16
CA CYS A 11 -15.70 -27.79 16.30
C CYS A 11 -15.08 -27.19 15.03
N VAL A 12 -15.50 -27.63 13.84
CA VAL A 12 -14.87 -27.24 12.57
C VAL A 12 -15.49 -25.98 11.98
N LEU A 13 -16.81 -25.77 12.11
CA LEU A 13 -17.47 -24.56 11.57
C LEU A 13 -16.95 -23.25 12.20
N PRO A 14 -16.75 -23.13 13.54
CA PRO A 14 -16.22 -21.91 14.13
C PRO A 14 -14.76 -21.63 13.75
N ALA A 15 -13.98 -22.68 13.51
CA ALA A 15 -12.58 -22.56 13.09
C ALA A 15 -12.47 -22.02 11.65
N LEU A 16 -13.36 -22.46 10.74
CA LEU A 16 -13.42 -21.96 9.37
C LEU A 16 -13.93 -20.51 9.29
N VAL A 17 -14.90 -20.13 10.13
CA VAL A 17 -15.40 -18.73 10.20
C VAL A 17 -14.34 -17.79 10.79
N SER A 18 -13.51 -18.28 11.72
CA SER A 18 -12.41 -17.49 12.29
C SER A 18 -11.29 -17.16 11.29
N ALA A 19 -11.19 -17.90 10.19
CA ALA A 19 -10.17 -17.68 9.17
C ALA A 19 -10.47 -16.46 8.26
N THR A 20 -11.71 -15.98 8.23
CA THR A 20 -12.09 -14.76 7.50
C THR A 20 -12.87 -13.83 8.43
N ARG A 21 -12.15 -13.08 9.26
CA ARG A 21 -12.76 -12.09 10.15
C ARG A 21 -13.16 -10.86 9.37
N MET A 22 -14.32 -10.95 8.71
CA MET A 22 -14.92 -9.80 8.06
C MET A 22 -15.19 -8.69 9.08
N VAL A 23 -14.68 -7.49 8.80
CA VAL A 23 -14.98 -6.31 9.60
C VAL A 23 -16.32 -5.73 9.22
N LYS A 24 -17.11 -5.33 10.23
CA LYS A 24 -18.41 -4.66 10.03
C LYS A 24 -18.26 -3.34 9.24
N ASN A 25 -17.14 -2.66 9.45
CA ASN A 25 -16.74 -1.46 8.71
C ASN A 25 -15.39 -1.73 8.03
N PRO A 26 -15.36 -1.92 6.70
CA PRO A 26 -14.13 -2.12 5.95
C PRO A 26 -13.12 -0.99 6.16
N LEU A 27 -11.85 -1.36 6.23
CA LEU A 27 -10.76 -0.41 6.18
C LEU A 27 -10.54 0.04 4.73
N VAL A 28 -10.05 1.25 4.55
CA VAL A 28 -9.71 1.80 3.23
C VAL A 28 -8.26 2.24 3.25
N VAL A 29 -7.40 1.58 2.48
CA VAL A 29 -6.04 2.06 2.24
C VAL A 29 -6.10 3.13 1.18
N GLN A 30 -5.64 4.34 1.51
CA GLN A 30 -5.57 5.47 0.59
C GLN A 30 -4.12 5.95 0.48
N GLY A 31 -3.65 6.18 -0.73
CA GLY A 31 -2.33 6.74 -0.98
C GLY A 31 -2.24 7.34 -2.37
N GLN A 32 -1.02 7.73 -2.75
CA GLN A 32 -0.73 8.38 -4.02
C GLN A 32 0.46 7.70 -4.70
N VAL A 33 0.43 7.65 -6.03
CA VAL A 33 1.59 7.27 -6.84
C VAL A 33 2.03 8.48 -7.65
N TYR A 34 3.34 8.73 -7.64
CA TYR A 34 3.95 9.82 -8.37
C TYR A 34 5.10 9.35 -9.25
N CYS A 35 5.43 10.21 -10.21
CA CYS A 35 6.62 10.14 -11.02
C CYS A 35 7.64 11.18 -10.52
N ASP A 36 8.77 10.69 -10.03
CA ASP A 36 9.96 11.43 -9.66
C ASP A 36 10.75 11.80 -10.93
N ARG A 37 10.40 12.97 -11.47
CA ARG A 37 11.04 13.53 -12.68
C ARG A 37 12.49 13.98 -12.45
N CYS A 38 12.92 14.15 -11.20
CA CYS A 38 14.27 14.56 -10.86
C CYS A 38 15.15 13.43 -10.34
N ARG A 39 14.59 12.22 -10.16
CA ARG A 39 15.28 11.08 -9.57
C ARG A 39 15.87 11.42 -8.19
N ALA A 40 15.16 12.28 -7.45
CA ALA A 40 15.58 12.78 -6.14
C ALA A 40 15.32 11.77 -5.01
N GLY A 41 14.42 10.80 -5.21
CA GLY A 41 13.98 9.84 -4.17
C GLY A 41 12.91 10.39 -3.23
N PHE A 42 12.37 11.58 -3.53
CA PHE A 42 11.27 12.23 -2.81
C PHE A 42 10.51 13.18 -3.74
N GLU A 43 9.39 13.74 -3.27
CA GLU A 43 8.55 14.63 -4.06
C GLU A 43 9.18 16.04 -4.17
N THR A 44 9.24 16.56 -5.40
CA THR A 44 9.77 17.89 -5.73
C THR A 44 8.72 18.70 -6.50
N PRO A 45 8.93 20.00 -6.78
CA PRO A 45 8.03 20.78 -7.64
C PRO A 45 7.85 20.21 -9.06
N LYS A 46 8.79 19.37 -9.51
CA LYS A 46 8.70 18.66 -10.80
C LYS A 46 8.00 17.32 -10.73
N THR A 47 7.64 16.84 -9.54
CA THR A 47 6.84 15.63 -9.40
C THR A 47 5.55 15.72 -10.20
N ARG A 48 5.16 14.59 -10.80
CA ARG A 48 3.91 14.45 -11.54
C ARG A 48 3.09 13.30 -10.98
N ASN A 49 1.80 13.53 -10.77
CA ASN A 49 0.89 12.47 -10.32
C ASN A 49 0.73 11.43 -11.43
N MET A 50 0.63 10.16 -11.04
CA MET A 50 0.53 9.06 -11.98
C MET A 50 -0.86 8.45 -11.94
N ALA A 51 -1.71 8.82 -12.90
CA ALA A 51 -3.03 8.20 -13.09
C ALA A 51 -2.90 6.80 -13.73
N GLY A 52 -3.72 5.84 -13.31
CA GLY A 52 -3.74 4.48 -13.86
C GLY A 52 -2.58 3.58 -13.46
N ALA A 53 -1.74 3.98 -12.50
CA ALA A 53 -0.71 3.13 -11.94
C ALA A 53 -1.36 1.96 -11.20
N LYS A 54 -0.78 0.75 -11.34
CA LYS A 54 -1.22 -0.43 -10.60
C LYS A 54 -0.46 -0.53 -9.28
N VAL A 55 -1.20 -0.71 -8.21
CA VAL A 55 -0.69 -0.98 -6.85
C VAL A 55 -1.32 -2.26 -6.30
N LYS A 56 -0.80 -2.75 -5.18
CA LYS A 56 -1.45 -3.78 -4.38
C LYS A 56 -1.29 -3.49 -2.90
N VAL A 57 -2.27 -3.91 -2.11
CA VAL A 57 -2.13 -4.10 -0.66
C VAL A 57 -1.78 -5.56 -0.45
N GLU A 58 -0.73 -5.82 0.33
CA GLU A 58 -0.26 -7.17 0.66
C GLU A 58 -0.03 -7.26 2.16
N CYS A 59 -0.54 -8.33 2.80
CA CYS A 59 -0.23 -8.64 4.19
C CYS A 59 0.47 -9.98 4.29
N SER A 60 1.46 -10.04 5.17
CA SER A 60 2.18 -11.26 5.50
C SER A 60 2.09 -11.56 6.98
N ASP A 61 1.97 -12.85 7.31
CA ASP A 61 2.08 -13.33 8.67
C ASP A 61 3.42 -12.88 9.27
N ARG A 62 3.38 -12.29 10.46
CA ARG A 62 4.52 -11.65 11.09
C ARG A 62 5.66 -12.61 11.45
N LYS A 63 5.35 -13.88 11.72
CA LYS A 63 6.31 -14.87 12.20
C LYS A 63 6.94 -15.66 11.06
N THR A 64 6.13 -16.06 10.10
CA THR A 64 6.51 -16.92 8.98
C THR A 64 6.90 -16.13 7.74
N GLY A 65 6.48 -14.87 7.63
CA GLY A 65 6.63 -14.05 6.43
C GLY A 65 5.77 -14.53 5.25
N GLN A 66 4.88 -15.52 5.45
CA GLN A 66 4.01 -16.02 4.41
C GLN A 66 2.98 -14.95 4.05
N VAL A 67 2.79 -14.68 2.76
CA VAL A 67 1.72 -13.79 2.31
C VAL A 67 0.36 -14.45 2.52
N VAL A 68 -0.51 -13.77 3.25
CA VAL A 68 -1.86 -14.24 3.63
C VAL A 68 -2.96 -13.43 2.96
N TYR A 69 -2.66 -12.22 2.47
CA TYR A 69 -3.61 -11.36 1.79
C TYR A 69 -2.97 -10.60 0.64
N LYS A 70 -3.72 -10.47 -0.47
CA LYS A 70 -3.37 -9.59 -1.59
C LYS A 70 -4.63 -8.98 -2.19
N LYS A 71 -4.61 -7.68 -2.43
CA LYS A 71 -5.65 -7.00 -3.20
C LYS A 71 -5.07 -5.90 -4.07
N GLU A 72 -5.40 -5.94 -5.35
CA GLU A 72 -4.92 -4.96 -6.32
C GLU A 72 -5.77 -3.69 -6.28
N GLY A 73 -5.16 -2.58 -6.68
CA GLY A 73 -5.80 -1.29 -6.84
C GLY A 73 -5.16 -0.49 -7.97
N TYR A 74 -5.82 0.58 -8.37
CA TYR A 74 -5.34 1.48 -9.40
C TYR A 74 -5.48 2.92 -8.93
N THR A 75 -4.57 3.78 -9.36
CA THR A 75 -4.72 5.21 -9.15
C THR A 75 -5.76 5.81 -10.09
N ASP A 76 -6.54 6.75 -9.57
CA ASP A 76 -7.51 7.56 -10.32
C ASP A 76 -6.81 8.65 -11.15
N SER A 77 -7.61 9.52 -11.78
CA SER A 77 -7.12 10.63 -12.61
C SER A 77 -6.24 11.64 -11.86
N THR A 78 -6.29 11.67 -10.53
CA THR A 78 -5.48 12.55 -9.69
C THR A 78 -4.21 11.88 -9.19
N GLY A 79 -3.99 10.60 -9.50
CA GLY A 79 -2.86 9.81 -9.03
C GLY A 79 -3.06 9.18 -7.64
N HIS A 80 -4.28 9.22 -7.10
CA HIS A 80 -4.60 8.63 -5.80
C HIS A 80 -5.28 7.28 -5.97
N TYR A 81 -4.98 6.33 -5.09
CA TYR A 81 -5.67 5.04 -5.06
C TYR A 81 -6.45 4.87 -3.76
N LYS A 82 -7.52 4.07 -3.84
CA LYS A 82 -8.28 3.59 -2.67
C LYS A 82 -8.48 2.09 -2.80
N VAL A 83 -8.04 1.32 -1.81
CA VAL A 83 -8.22 -0.13 -1.75
C VAL A 83 -9.02 -0.48 -0.50
N VAL A 84 -10.22 -1.02 -0.70
CA VAL A 84 -11.11 -1.47 0.38
C VAL A 84 -10.62 -2.83 0.90
N VAL A 85 -10.38 -2.94 2.20
CA VAL A 85 -9.97 -4.17 2.87
C VAL A 85 -11.06 -4.56 3.87
N SER A 86 -11.72 -5.69 3.60
CA SER A 86 -12.86 -6.16 4.39
C SER A 86 -12.47 -7.11 5.52
N GLU A 87 -11.19 -7.46 5.65
CA GLU A 87 -10.64 -8.37 6.65
C GLU A 87 -9.87 -7.58 7.72
N ASP A 88 -9.94 -8.03 8.98
CA ASP A 88 -9.04 -7.54 10.04
C ASP A 88 -7.76 -8.38 10.03
N HIS A 89 -6.62 -7.73 9.79
CA HIS A 89 -5.30 -8.35 9.68
C HIS A 89 -4.48 -8.27 10.99
N LEU A 90 -5.07 -7.81 12.11
CA LEU A 90 -4.49 -7.86 13.45
C LEU A 90 -3.01 -7.40 13.51
N ASP A 91 -2.08 -8.33 13.79
CA ASP A 91 -0.64 -8.11 13.94
C ASP A 91 0.19 -8.48 12.69
N GLU A 92 -0.47 -8.80 11.57
CA GLU A 92 0.17 -9.03 10.29
C GLU A 92 0.89 -7.78 9.79
N ILE A 93 1.93 -8.00 8.99
CA ILE A 93 2.69 -6.93 8.37
C ILE A 93 2.02 -6.60 7.03
N CYS A 94 1.33 -5.47 6.97
CA CYS A 94 0.62 -5.02 5.78
C CYS A 94 1.27 -3.80 5.13
N ASP A 95 1.35 -3.82 3.82
CA ASP A 95 1.95 -2.74 3.05
C ASP A 95 1.20 -2.50 1.73
N ALA A 96 1.09 -1.24 1.34
CA ALA A 96 0.81 -0.87 -0.05
C ALA A 96 2.12 -0.97 -0.85
N ILE A 97 2.05 -1.49 -2.07
CA ILE A 97 3.22 -1.83 -2.89
C ILE A 97 2.95 -1.43 -4.35
N LEU A 98 3.92 -0.81 -5.00
CA LEU A 98 3.89 -0.56 -6.45
C LEU A 98 3.92 -1.86 -7.23
N VAL A 99 3.17 -1.91 -8.34
CA VAL A 99 3.15 -3.08 -9.23
C VAL A 99 3.56 -2.68 -10.64
N LYS A 100 2.90 -1.66 -11.21
CA LYS A 100 3.15 -1.25 -12.60
C LYS A 100 2.88 0.23 -12.80
N SER A 101 3.81 0.91 -13.47
CA SER A 101 3.60 2.28 -13.94
C SER A 101 2.65 2.31 -15.14
N SER A 102 1.90 3.40 -15.26
CA SER A 102 1.12 3.73 -16.46
C SER A 102 1.91 4.54 -17.50
N GLN A 103 3.10 5.02 -17.14
CA GLN A 103 3.95 5.88 -17.97
C GLN A 103 5.25 5.15 -18.32
N PRO A 104 5.51 4.82 -19.60
CA PRO A 104 6.69 4.06 -19.99
C PRO A 104 8.02 4.74 -19.63
N ASP A 105 8.08 6.07 -19.74
CA ASP A 105 9.26 6.90 -19.44
C ASP A 105 9.47 7.12 -17.94
N CYS A 106 8.59 6.57 -17.10
CA CYS A 106 8.64 6.65 -15.65
C CYS A 106 8.19 5.32 -15.02
N ALA A 107 8.89 4.24 -15.35
CA ALA A 107 8.50 2.88 -14.99
C ALA A 107 9.41 2.21 -13.96
N LYS A 108 10.59 2.77 -13.68
CA LYS A 108 11.50 2.22 -12.67
C LYS A 108 11.07 2.69 -11.28
N MET A 109 10.87 1.78 -10.34
CA MET A 109 10.48 2.17 -8.97
C MET A 109 11.62 2.96 -8.31
N SER A 110 11.30 4.08 -7.66
CA SER A 110 12.30 4.88 -6.95
C SER A 110 12.76 4.12 -5.70
N PRO A 111 14.09 4.00 -5.47
CA PRO A 111 14.64 3.30 -4.32
C PRO A 111 14.03 3.78 -2.99
N GLY A 112 13.49 2.86 -2.21
CA GLY A 112 12.87 3.14 -0.90
C GLY A 112 11.46 3.73 -0.97
N ARG A 113 10.87 3.86 -2.17
CA ARG A 113 9.50 4.36 -2.40
C ARG A 113 8.60 3.33 -3.07
N GLU A 114 9.01 2.07 -3.09
CA GLU A 114 8.29 0.97 -3.73
C GLU A 114 7.13 0.45 -2.87
N ARG A 115 7.16 0.77 -1.57
CA ARG A 115 6.18 0.29 -0.59
C ARG A 115 5.94 1.29 0.54
N ALA A 116 4.76 1.22 1.14
CA ALA A 116 4.39 2.01 2.30
C ALA A 116 3.60 1.15 3.32
N ARG A 117 4.04 1.16 4.58
CA ARG A 117 3.42 0.37 5.66
C ARG A 117 2.08 0.97 6.08
N VAL A 118 1.09 0.09 6.27
CA VAL A 118 -0.24 0.45 6.77
C VAL A 118 -0.69 -0.51 7.86
N ILE A 119 -1.48 -0.03 8.81
CA ILE A 119 -2.02 -0.83 9.90
C ILE A 119 -3.44 -1.27 9.54
N LEU A 120 -3.64 -2.55 9.27
CA LEU A 120 -4.94 -3.10 8.85
C LEU A 120 -5.67 -3.84 9.96
N THR A 121 -5.83 -3.16 11.09
CA THR A 121 -6.70 -3.62 12.18
C THR A 121 -7.55 -2.46 12.71
N ASN A 122 -8.72 -2.78 13.26
CA ASN A 122 -9.55 -1.85 14.03
C ASN A 122 -9.23 -1.87 15.54
N PHE A 123 -8.42 -2.82 16.01
CA PHE A 123 -8.04 -2.98 17.42
C PHE A 123 -6.81 -2.13 17.81
N ASN A 124 -6.74 -0.89 17.34
CA ASN A 124 -5.56 -0.02 17.49
C ASN A 124 -5.86 1.39 18.01
N GLY A 125 -7.11 1.69 18.39
CA GLY A 125 -7.51 3.01 18.90
C GLY A 125 -7.62 4.12 17.84
N ILE A 126 -7.44 3.81 16.54
CA ILE A 126 -7.61 4.78 15.46
C ILE A 126 -9.10 4.90 15.11
N ALA A 127 -9.67 6.09 15.26
CA ALA A 127 -11.11 6.33 15.04
C ALA A 127 -11.55 6.24 13.57
N SER A 128 -10.67 6.57 12.62
CA SER A 128 -10.96 6.49 11.18
C SER A 128 -10.81 5.06 10.68
N ASN A 129 -11.58 4.68 9.65
CA ASN A 129 -11.34 3.44 8.88
C ASN A 129 -10.39 3.65 7.70
N THR A 130 -9.97 4.90 7.44
CA THR A 130 -8.97 5.18 6.40
C THR A 130 -7.57 5.00 6.96
N ARG A 131 -6.71 4.38 6.16
CA ARG A 131 -5.29 4.16 6.45
C ARG A 131 -4.49 4.82 5.34
N PHE A 132 -3.84 5.93 5.69
CA PHE A 132 -3.04 6.68 4.74
C PHE A 132 -1.67 6.02 4.58
N ALA A 133 -1.36 5.64 3.35
CA ALA A 133 -0.06 5.15 2.95
C ALA A 133 0.80 6.34 2.47
N ASN A 134 2.08 6.34 2.82
CA ASN A 134 3.04 7.28 2.25
C ASN A 134 3.02 7.20 0.72
N ALA A 135 3.26 8.34 0.06
CA ALA A 135 3.33 8.40 -1.38
C ALA A 135 4.45 7.47 -1.91
N MET A 136 4.12 6.69 -2.93
CA MET A 136 5.04 5.76 -3.58
C MET A 136 5.44 6.30 -4.94
N GLY A 137 6.69 6.05 -5.34
CA GLY A 137 7.29 6.73 -6.49
C GLY A 137 7.85 5.75 -7.52
N PHE A 138 7.56 6.01 -8.79
CA PHE A 138 8.44 5.64 -9.90
C PHE A 138 9.35 6.83 -10.21
N MET A 139 10.47 6.60 -10.87
CA MET A 139 11.36 7.64 -11.36
C MET A 139 11.49 7.59 -12.87
N ALA A 140 11.68 8.77 -13.46
CA ALA A 140 11.94 8.91 -14.88
C ALA A 140 13.28 8.26 -15.26
N ASP A 141 13.40 7.82 -16.51
CA ASP A 141 14.62 7.20 -17.02
C ASP A 141 15.83 8.15 -16.95
N GLU A 142 15.59 9.43 -17.22
CA GLU A 142 16.54 10.54 -17.08
C GLU A 142 15.91 11.67 -16.27
N ALA A 143 16.74 12.45 -15.58
CA ALA A 143 16.28 13.61 -14.83
C ALA A 143 15.93 14.75 -15.80
N ASP A 144 14.78 15.40 -15.59
CA ASP A 144 14.37 16.54 -16.40
C ASP A 144 15.37 17.72 -16.26
N ALA A 145 15.49 18.54 -17.31
CA ALA A 145 16.27 19.78 -17.25
C ALA A 145 15.81 20.67 -16.08
N GLY A 146 16.72 21.34 -15.37
CA GLY A 146 16.36 22.18 -14.22
C GLY A 146 16.31 21.45 -12.87
N CYS A 147 16.52 20.13 -12.85
CA CYS A 147 16.54 19.38 -11.59
C CYS A 147 17.76 19.71 -10.72
N ALA A 148 18.89 20.08 -11.30
CA ALA A 148 20.08 20.48 -10.54
C ALA A 148 19.80 21.74 -9.68
N GLU A 149 19.04 22.70 -10.22
CA GLU A 149 18.62 23.91 -9.54
C GLU A 149 17.61 23.61 -8.44
N ILE A 150 16.66 22.69 -8.69
CA ILE A 150 15.71 22.24 -7.67
C ILE A 150 16.43 21.59 -6.50
N MET A 151 17.46 20.78 -6.74
CA MET A 151 18.19 20.14 -5.65
C MET A 151 18.89 21.14 -4.72
N LYS A 152 19.27 22.31 -5.21
CA LYS A 152 19.83 23.39 -4.37
C LYS A 152 18.83 23.92 -3.34
N LEU A 153 17.53 23.82 -3.60
CA LEU A 153 16.49 24.22 -2.63
C LEU A 153 16.44 23.33 -1.38
N TYR A 154 17.04 22.14 -1.46
CA TYR A 154 17.04 21.13 -0.41
C TYR A 154 18.42 20.89 0.19
N GLN A 155 19.43 21.67 -0.22
CA GLN A 155 20.73 21.66 0.43
C GLN A 155 20.55 22.35 1.78
N GLU A 156 20.83 21.63 2.86
CA GLU A 156 20.99 22.26 4.17
C GLU A 156 22.20 23.20 4.07
N GLU A 157 22.04 24.45 4.50
CA GLU A 157 23.19 25.33 4.68
C GLU A 157 24.02 24.73 5.83
N ASP A 158 25.31 24.49 5.58
CA ASP A 158 26.24 24.09 6.65
C ASP A 158 26.29 25.23 7.68
N VAL A 159 25.57 25.08 8.80
CA VAL A 159 25.60 26.00 9.95
C VAL A 159 26.81 25.74 10.84
#